data_AF-A0A7V9NL69-F1
#
_entry.id   AF-A0A7V9NL69-F1
#
_cell.length_a   1.000
_cell.length_b   1.000
_cell.length_c   1.000
_cell.angle_alpha   90.00
_cell.angle_beta   90.00
_cell.angle_gamma   90.00
#
_symmetry.space_group_name_H-M   'P 1'
#
loop_
_entity.id
_entity.type
_entity.pdbx_description
1 polymer ?
#
loop_
_entity_poly.entity_id
_entity_poly.type
_entity_poly.pdbx_seq_one_letter_code
_entity_poly.pdbx_strand_id
1 'polypeptide(L)' 'KFTDDAIKAIAGQAFQRKVGARGLMMILEEILLQPMYVLPSQKKVKELVVTKDMVERKAPALEVIREIEEAA' A
#
# COMPACT_ATOMS: atom_id res chain seq x y z
N LYS A 1 3.31 1.47 6.80
CA LYS A 1 4.01 0.17 6.95
C LYS A 1 3.65 -0.83 5.85
N PHE A 2 4.57 -1.70 5.43
CA PHE A 2 4.26 -2.90 4.64
C PHE A 2 4.21 -4.12 5.55
N THR A 3 3.25 -5.00 5.32
CA THR A 3 3.18 -6.31 5.97
C THR A 3 4.11 -7.32 5.27
N ASP A 4 4.58 -8.34 5.97
CA ASP A 4 5.55 -9.30 5.42
C ASP A 4 4.99 -10.09 4.23
N ASP A 5 3.69 -10.40 4.28
CA ASP A 5 2.94 -11.03 3.21
C ASP A 5 2.73 -10.08 2.01
N ALA A 6 2.55 -8.78 2.23
CA ALA A 6 2.55 -7.80 1.14
C ALA A 6 3.90 -7.76 0.40
N ILE A 7 5.02 -7.77 1.13
CA ILE A 7 6.36 -7.79 0.52
C ILE A 7 6.55 -9.03 -0.36
N LYS A 8 6.16 -10.20 0.15
CA LYS A 8 6.20 -11.46 -0.62
C LYS A 8 5.29 -11.42 -1.84
N ALA A 9 4.10 -10.83 -1.73
CA ALA A 9 3.16 -10.68 -2.85
C ALA A 9 3.70 -9.76 -3.95
N ILE A 10 4.34 -8.64 -3.57
CA ILE A 10 4.97 -7.71 -4.52
C ILE A 10 6.08 -8.42 -5.30
N ALA A 11 6.96 -9.13 -4.59
CA ALA A 11 8.03 -9.90 -5.21
C ALA A 11 7.46 -11.01 -6.14
N GLY A 12 6.42 -11.71 -5.70
CA GLY A 12 5.72 -12.73 -6.49
C GLY A 12 5.15 -12.18 -7.78
N GLN A 13 4.49 -11.01 -7.74
CA GLN A 13 3.99 -10.36 -8.95
C GLN A 13 5.11 -9.93 -9.90
N ALA A 14 6.21 -9.36 -9.38
CA ALA A 14 7.35 -8.97 -10.21
C ALA A 14 7.98 -10.19 -10.91
N PHE A 15 8.06 -11.32 -10.20
CA PHE A 15 8.51 -12.58 -10.75
C PHE A 15 7.57 -13.12 -11.85
N GLN A 16 6.26 -13.17 -11.58
CA GLN A 16 5.25 -13.62 -12.55
C GLN A 16 5.23 -12.78 -13.83
N ARG A 17 5.39 -11.46 -13.69
CA ARG A 17 5.44 -10.51 -14.82
C ARG A 17 6.78 -10.55 -15.59
N LYS A 18 7.77 -11.35 -15.16
CA LYS A 18 9.11 -11.50 -15.79
C LYS A 18 9.88 -10.18 -15.94
N VAL A 19 9.64 -9.24 -15.04
CA VAL A 19 10.22 -7.88 -15.06
C VAL A 19 11.43 -7.75 -14.12
N GLY A 20 11.63 -8.74 -13.24
CA GLY A 20 12.70 -8.73 -12.23
C GLY A 20 12.57 -7.55 -11.25
N ALA A 21 13.68 -7.16 -10.62
CA ALA A 21 13.68 -6.11 -9.60
C ALA A 21 13.19 -4.75 -10.11
N ARG A 22 13.39 -4.44 -11.41
CA ARG A 22 12.91 -3.19 -12.02
C ARG A 22 11.39 -3.07 -11.97
N GLY A 23 10.66 -4.19 -11.99
CA GLY A 23 9.21 -4.18 -11.92
C GLY A 23 8.62 -3.97 -10.53
N LEU A 24 9.44 -3.99 -9.48
CA LEU A 24 8.96 -3.71 -8.11
C LEU A 24 8.44 -2.28 -8.02
N MET A 25 9.13 -1.31 -8.62
CA MET A 25 8.72 0.10 -8.61
C MET A 25 7.38 0.30 -9.31
N MET A 26 7.17 -0.36 -10.46
CA MET A 26 5.90 -0.33 -11.20
C MET A 26 4.73 -0.85 -10.35
N ILE A 27 4.93 -1.96 -9.62
CA ILE A 27 3.89 -2.53 -8.75
C ILE A 27 3.58 -1.58 -7.58
N LEU A 28 4.62 -0.97 -6.99
CA LEU A 28 4.43 0.01 -5.93
C LEU A 28 3.65 1.24 -6.43
N GLU A 29 3.97 1.72 -7.62
CA GLU A 29 3.27 2.85 -8.23
C GLU A 29 1.79 2.54 -8.47
N GLU A 30 1.45 1.36 -8.99
CA GLU A 30 0.07 0.89 -9.15
C GLU A 30 -0.73 0.95 -7.83
N ILE A 31 -0.12 0.57 -6.71
CA ILE A 31 -0.78 0.44 -5.41
C ILE A 31 -0.83 1.78 -4.65
N LEU A 32 0.22 2.60 -4.77
CA LEU A 32 0.40 3.80 -3.97
C LEU A 32 -0.15 5.07 -4.64
N LEU A 33 -0.42 5.07 -5.95
CA LEU A 33 -0.89 6.25 -6.67
C LEU A 33 -2.13 6.89 -6.03
N GLN A 34 -3.15 6.09 -5.74
CA GLN A 34 -4.39 6.58 -5.14
C GLN A 34 -4.19 7.04 -3.68
N PRO A 35 -3.56 6.26 -2.77
CA PRO A 35 -3.25 6.72 -1.42
C PRO A 35 -2.41 8.01 -1.41
N MET A 36 -1.41 8.15 -2.28
CA MET A 36 -0.59 9.36 -2.36
C MET A 36 -1.39 10.60 -2.73
N TYR A 37 -2.45 10.46 -3.52
CA TYR A 37 -3.34 11.56 -3.85
C TYR A 37 -4.33 11.89 -2.72
N VAL A 38 -4.89 10.87 -2.08
CA VAL A 38 -5.94 11.04 -1.06
C VAL A 38 -5.38 11.43 0.30
N LEU A 39 -4.31 10.79 0.75
CA LEU A 39 -3.75 10.95 2.10
C LEU A 39 -3.33 12.38 2.46
N PRO A 40 -2.74 13.19 1.56
CA PRO A 40 -2.39 14.58 1.88
C PRO A 40 -3.58 15.43 2.33
N SER A 41 -4.81 15.11 1.88
CA SER A 41 -6.03 15.79 2.28
C SER A 41 -6.67 15.21 3.55
N GLN A 42 -6.20 14.05 4.03
CA GLN A 42 -6.81 13.32 5.14
C GLN A 42 -6.11 13.64 6.48
N LYS A 43 -6.64 14.62 7.20
CA LYS A 43 -6.09 15.08 8.49
C LYS A 43 -6.14 14.06 9.63
N LYS A 44 -6.98 13.02 9.51
CA LYS A 44 -7.20 12.00 10.56
C LYS A 44 -6.38 10.72 10.35
N VAL A 45 -5.58 10.64 9.29
CA VAL A 45 -4.81 9.43 8.97
C VAL A 45 -3.39 9.55 9.49
N LYS A 46 -3.00 8.65 10.39
CA LYS A 46 -1.63 8.61 10.94
C LYS A 46 -0.69 7.69 10.16
N GLU A 47 -1.21 6.60 9.60
CA GLU A 47 -0.41 5.59 8.93
C GLU A 47 -1.21 4.88 7.83
N LEU A 48 -0.55 4.57 6.71
CA LEU A 48 -1.02 3.63 5.70
C LEU A 48 -0.36 2.27 5.93
N VAL A 49 -1.16 1.21 6.09
CA VAL A 49 -0.67 -0.17 6.15
C VAL A 49 -0.98 -0.88 4.84
N VAL A 50 0.05 -1.39 4.15
CA VAL A 50 -0.08 -2.14 2.89
C VAL A 50 -0.14 -3.62 3.20
N THR A 51 -1.27 -4.25 2.89
CA THR A 51 -1.55 -5.69 3.08
C THR A 51 -1.42 -6.47 1.78
N LYS A 52 -1.28 -7.80 1.86
CA LYS A 52 -1.27 -8.67 0.69
C LYS A 52 -2.50 -8.49 -0.21
N ASP A 53 -3.68 -8.35 0.39
CA ASP A 53 -4.93 -8.16 -0.35
C ASP A 53 -4.90 -6.89 -1.22
N MET A 54 -4.27 -5.80 -0.74
CA MET A 54 -4.11 -4.59 -1.55
C MET A 54 -3.23 -4.82 -2.78
N VAL A 55 -2.15 -5.61 -2.62
CA VAL A 55 -1.24 -5.97 -3.71
C VAL A 55 -1.95 -6.83 -4.75
N GLU A 56 -2.73 -7.82 -4.31
CA GLU A 56 -3.42 -8.77 -5.20
C GLU A 56 -4.61 -8.15 -5.92
N ARG A 57 -5.41 -7.33 -5.23
CA ARG A 57 -6.60 -6.70 -5.80
C ARG A 57 -6.29 -5.42 -6.57
N LYS A 58 -5.05 -4.92 -6.49
CA LYS A 58 -4.62 -3.61 -7.03
C LYS A 58 -5.55 -2.47 -6.60
N ALA A 59 -6.13 -2.59 -5.41
CA ALA A 59 -7.12 -1.67 -4.89
C ALA A 59 -6.60 -1.10 -3.58
N PRO A 60 -6.69 0.22 -3.38
CA PRO A 60 -6.34 0.82 -2.11
C PRO A 60 -7.37 0.42 -1.06
N ALA A 61 -7.06 -0.59 -0.24
CA ALA A 61 -7.73 -0.75 1.05
C ALA A 61 -7.14 0.31 1.99
N LEU A 62 -7.83 1.44 2.13
CA LEU A 62 -7.51 2.44 3.15
C LEU A 62 -8.00 1.90 4.50
N GLU A 63 -7.33 0.88 5.04
CA GLU A 63 -7.52 0.50 6.44
C GLU A 63 -6.79 1.52 7.32
N VAL A 64 -7.47 2.64 7.56
CA VAL A 64 -7.07 3.65 8.53
C VAL A 64 -7.58 3.17 9.89
N ILE A 65 -6.69 2.68 10.75
CA ILE A 65 -7.02 2.55 12.18
C ILE A 65 -5.87 3.12 13.00
N ARG A 66 -6.00 4.41 13.31
CA ARG A 66 -5.66 5.04 14.59
C ARG A 66 -6.25 6.43 14.50
N GLU A 67 -7.49 6.57 14.97
CA GLU A 67 -8.04 7.89 15.27
C GLU A 67 -7.01 8.66 16.10
N ILE A 68 -6.83 9.94 15.79
CA ILE A 68 -6.32 10.86 16.79
C ILE A 68 -7.47 10.92 17.80
N GLU A 69 -7.38 10.19 18.92
CA GLU A 69 -8.08 10.63 20.13
C GLU A 69 -7.60 12.06 20.34
N GLU A 70 -8.47 13.02 20.04
CA GLU A 70 -8.30 14.39 20.51
C GLU A 70 -8.29 14.27 22.04
N ALA A 71 -7.08 14.32 22.60
CA ALA A 71 -6.91 14.47 24.04
C ALA A 71 -7.59 15.78 24.44
N ALA A 72 -8.74 15.63 25.09
CA ALA A 72 -9.48 16.71 25.76
C ALA A 72 -8.69 17.24 26.97
#